data_AF-A0A952QLP7-F1
#
_entry.id   AF-A0A952QLP7-F1
#
_cell.length_a   1.000
_cell.length_b   1.000
_cell.length_c   1.000
_cell.angle_alpha   90.00
_cell.angle_beta   90.00
_cell.angle_gamma   90.00
#
_symmetry.space_group_name_H-M   'P 1'
#
loop_
_entity.id
_entity.type
_entity.pdbx_description
1 polymer ?
#
loop_
_entity_poly.entity_id
_entity_poly.type
_entity_poly.pdbx_seq_one_letter_code
_entity_poly.pdbx_strand_id
1 'polypeptide(L)'
;MPSKDQRGFTIVEVVMVVFIIAILSFAIFPSITAIERSQKAMGFRNALESVAQKARNEAIHNNRATQLKFDTEGRIGWDYAEEAVTESQTANAPDIELGAVRDPVDPTPTTEFTGYQLANDSVSKSDWLVGFYPDGSADRAYLEFTMDGQTFVLAVNPESGSSAVVQSTIDDQEETQWKAGEVERRVG
;
A
#
# COMPACT_ATOMS: atom_id res chain seq x y z
N MET A 1 -62.71 -9.33 -37.13
CA MET A 1 -61.51 -9.38 -36.26
C MET A 1 -60.30 -9.22 -37.17
N PRO A 2 -59.51 -8.14 -37.07
CA PRO A 2 -58.36 -7.96 -37.95
C PRO A 2 -57.27 -8.98 -37.58
N SER A 3 -56.84 -9.77 -38.57
CA SER A 3 -55.71 -10.68 -38.45
C SER A 3 -54.44 -9.85 -38.26
N LYS A 4 -53.76 -10.08 -37.14
CA LYS A 4 -52.51 -9.41 -36.81
C LYS A 4 -51.41 -9.99 -37.70
N ASP A 5 -50.97 -9.25 -38.72
CA ASP A 5 -49.86 -9.65 -39.58
C ASP A 5 -48.59 -9.85 -38.74
N GLN A 6 -48.23 -11.10 -38.51
CA GLN A 6 -46.96 -11.46 -37.89
C GLN A 6 -45.88 -11.44 -38.98
N ARG A 7 -45.17 -10.32 -39.09
CA ARG A 7 -43.95 -10.24 -39.90
C ARG A 7 -42.83 -10.93 -39.15
N GLY A 8 -42.33 -12.03 -39.70
CA GLY A 8 -41.12 -12.71 -39.20
C GLY A 8 -39.88 -11.87 -39.46
N PHE A 9 -38.95 -11.87 -38.49
CA PHE A 9 -37.63 -11.25 -38.65
C PHE A 9 -36.86 -11.93 -39.79
N THR A 10 -36.20 -11.15 -40.63
CA THR A 10 -35.34 -11.70 -41.67
C THR A 10 -34.02 -12.18 -41.06
N ILE A 11 -33.43 -13.25 -41.61
CA ILE A 11 -32.12 -13.76 -41.17
C ILE A 11 -31.05 -12.64 -41.23
N VAL A 12 -31.14 -11.78 -42.26
CA VAL A 12 -30.22 -10.65 -42.45
C VAL A 12 -30.29 -9.66 -41.29
N GLU A 13 -31.49 -9.36 -40.82
CA GLU A 13 -31.71 -8.43 -39.70
C GLU A 13 -31.14 -8.98 -38.39
N VAL A 14 -31.32 -10.29 -38.13
CA VAL A 14 -30.74 -10.95 -36.96
C VAL A 14 -29.20 -10.91 -37.02
N VAL A 15 -28.60 -11.19 -38.18
CA VAL A 15 -27.14 -11.15 -38.35
C VAL A 15 -26.61 -9.73 -38.15
N MET A 16 -27.31 -8.72 -38.67
CA MET A 16 -26.92 -7.31 -38.48
C MET A 16 -26.97 -6.89 -37.01
N VAL A 17 -28.02 -7.26 -36.28
CA VAL A 17 -28.14 -6.96 -34.85
C VAL A 17 -27.01 -7.62 -34.05
N VAL A 18 -26.72 -8.90 -34.31
CA VAL A 18 -25.62 -9.61 -33.64
C VAL A 18 -24.27 -8.96 -33.96
N PHE A 19 -24.05 -8.52 -35.19
CA PHE A 19 -22.81 -7.83 -35.58
C PHE A 19 -22.65 -6.48 -34.86
N ILE A 20 -23.72 -5.69 -34.76
CA ILE A 20 -23.72 -4.43 -34.02
C ILE A 20 -23.43 -4.69 -32.53
N ILE A 21 -24.08 -5.69 -31.92
CA ILE A 21 -23.83 -6.05 -30.52
C ILE A 21 -22.36 -6.46 -30.33
N ALA A 22 -21.78 -7.25 -31.23
CA ALA A 22 -20.38 -7.68 -31.13
C ALA A 22 -19.40 -6.50 -31.17
N ILE A 23 -19.62 -5.53 -32.06
CA ILE A 23 -18.80 -4.32 -32.14
C ILE A 23 -18.93 -3.48 -30.85
N LEU A 24 -20.17 -3.28 -30.38
CA LEU A 24 -20.42 -2.52 -29.15
C LEU A 24 -19.80 -3.20 -27.93
N SER A 25 -19.86 -4.54 -27.83
CA SER A 25 -19.21 -5.30 -26.75
C SER A 25 -17.69 -5.11 -26.75
N PHE A 26 -17.06 -5.08 -27.92
CA PHE A 26 -15.61 -4.88 -28.02
C PHE A 26 -15.19 -3.48 -27.57
N ALA A 27 -16.02 -2.46 -27.80
CA ALA A 27 -15.75 -1.08 -27.38
C ALA A 27 -15.83 -0.88 -25.84
N ILE A 28 -16.62 -1.68 -25.13
CA ILE A 28 -16.87 -1.51 -23.68
C ILE A 28 -15.82 -2.22 -22.82
N PHE A 29 -15.32 -3.38 -23.27
CA PHE A 29 -14.40 -4.23 -22.51
C PHE A 29 -13.11 -3.54 -21.98
N PRO A 30 -12.41 -2.64 -22.71
CA PRO A 30 -11.19 -2.02 -22.20
C PRO A 30 -11.40 -1.15 -20.95
N SER A 31 -12.62 -0.65 -20.71
CA SER A 31 -12.91 0.20 -19.55
C SER A 31 -12.94 -0.58 -18.23
N ILE A 32 -13.37 -1.84 -18.25
CA ILE A 32 -13.57 -2.64 -17.03
C ILE A 32 -12.24 -3.01 -16.38
N THR A 33 -11.24 -3.40 -17.20
CA THR A 33 -9.91 -3.77 -16.70
C THR A 33 -9.17 -2.58 -16.08
N ALA A 34 -9.35 -1.37 -16.63
CA ALA A 34 -8.80 -0.15 -16.06
C ALA A 34 -9.42 0.18 -14.69
N ILE A 35 -10.73 -0.03 -14.53
CA ILE A 35 -11.44 0.20 -13.26
C ILE A 35 -10.96 -0.80 -12.20
N GLU A 36 -10.86 -2.09 -12.52
CA GLU A 36 -10.37 -3.09 -11.57
C GLU A 36 -8.95 -2.81 -11.10
N ARG A 37 -8.05 -2.39 -12.02
CA ARG A 37 -6.68 -1.99 -11.67
C ARG A 37 -6.67 -0.79 -10.73
N SER A 38 -7.45 0.25 -11.06
CA SER A 38 -7.58 1.43 -10.20
C SER A 38 -8.10 1.09 -8.80
N GLN A 39 -9.08 0.19 -8.69
CA GLN A 39 -9.60 -0.27 -7.40
C GLN A 39 -8.56 -1.06 -6.61
N LYS A 40 -7.81 -1.96 -7.25
CA LYS A 40 -6.73 -2.70 -6.58
C LYS A 40 -5.61 -1.77 -6.12
N ALA A 41 -5.24 -0.81 -6.95
CA ALA A 41 -4.25 0.21 -6.61
C ALA A 41 -4.68 1.05 -5.39
N MET A 42 -5.93 1.55 -5.39
CA MET A 42 -6.48 2.25 -4.24
C MET A 42 -6.53 1.36 -2.99
N GLY A 43 -6.96 0.10 -3.14
CA GLY A 43 -7.03 -0.87 -2.05
C GLY A 43 -5.66 -1.13 -1.43
N PHE A 44 -4.62 -1.33 -2.25
CA PHE A 44 -3.26 -1.54 -1.77
C PHE A 44 -2.72 -0.34 -0.99
N ARG A 45 -2.89 0.89 -1.50
CA ARG A 45 -2.44 2.11 -0.80
C ARG A 45 -3.12 2.26 0.55
N ASN A 46 -4.44 2.07 0.60
CA ASN A 46 -5.20 2.15 1.85
C ASN A 46 -4.80 1.04 2.83
N ALA A 47 -4.54 -0.17 2.34
CA ALA A 47 -4.07 -1.27 3.17
C ALA A 47 -2.67 -1.00 3.73
N LEU A 48 -1.78 -0.41 2.93
CA LEU A 48 -0.43 -0.03 3.34
C LEU A 48 -0.43 1.04 4.43
N GLU A 49 -1.25 2.09 4.27
CA GLU A 49 -1.45 3.09 5.34
C GLU A 49 -2.08 2.45 6.59
N SER A 50 -3.09 1.60 6.40
CA SER A 50 -3.80 0.95 7.50
C SER A 50 -2.89 0.04 8.32
N VAL A 51 -1.95 -0.69 7.69
CA VAL A 51 -1.04 -1.59 8.41
C VAL A 51 0.00 -0.82 9.22
N ALA A 52 0.52 0.30 8.68
CA ALA A 52 1.40 1.20 9.41
C ALA A 52 0.70 1.87 10.60
N GLN A 53 -0.53 2.36 10.39
CA GLN A 53 -1.35 2.92 11.47
C GLN A 53 -1.69 1.87 12.54
N LYS A 54 -1.92 0.61 12.13
CA LYS A 54 -2.16 -0.49 13.06
C LYS A 54 -0.92 -0.81 13.89
N ALA A 55 0.26 -0.87 13.28
CA ALA A 55 1.53 -1.05 13.99
C ALA A 55 1.70 0.02 15.08
N ARG A 56 1.51 1.30 14.74
CA ARG A 56 1.53 2.40 15.71
C ARG A 56 0.52 2.22 16.84
N ASN A 57 -0.72 1.90 16.51
CA ASN A 57 -1.77 1.73 17.51
C ASN A 57 -1.47 0.55 18.45
N GLU A 58 -0.93 -0.54 17.92
CA GLU A 58 -0.49 -1.70 18.71
C GLU A 58 0.69 -1.34 19.63
N ALA A 59 1.62 -0.50 19.16
CA ALA A 59 2.72 -0.04 19.99
C ALA A 59 2.26 0.77 21.20
N ILE A 60 1.34 1.71 20.97
CA ILE A 60 0.73 2.54 22.02
C ILE A 60 -0.13 1.68 22.95
N HIS A 61 -0.96 0.80 22.40
CA HIS A 61 -1.92 0.01 23.18
C HIS A 61 -1.23 -0.98 24.12
N ASN A 62 -0.19 -1.66 23.63
CA ASN A 62 0.52 -2.69 24.40
C ASN A 62 1.73 -2.14 25.17
N ASN A 63 1.97 -0.83 25.09
CA ASN A 63 3.15 -0.17 25.67
C ASN A 63 4.47 -0.89 25.29
N ARG A 64 4.57 -1.33 24.03
CA ARG A 64 5.71 -2.08 23.49
C ARG A 64 6.03 -1.66 22.07
N ALA A 65 7.30 -1.47 21.73
CA ALA A 65 7.67 -1.09 20.36
C ALA A 65 7.26 -2.17 19.34
N THR A 66 6.78 -1.72 18.18
CA THR A 66 6.48 -2.56 17.00
C THR A 66 7.34 -2.11 15.82
N GLN A 67 7.49 -2.97 14.82
CA GLN A 67 8.22 -2.67 13.59
C GLN A 67 7.35 -2.99 12.38
N LEU A 68 7.34 -2.09 11.40
CA LEU A 68 6.83 -2.35 10.05
C LEU A 68 7.99 -2.89 9.20
N LYS A 69 7.82 -4.05 8.58
CA LYS A 69 8.87 -4.76 7.85
C LYS A 69 8.32 -5.57 6.68
N PHE A 70 9.21 -6.01 5.82
CA PHE A 70 8.90 -7.02 4.80
C PHE A 70 9.06 -8.43 5.38
N ASP A 71 8.18 -9.34 4.97
CA ASP A 71 8.40 -10.78 5.18
C ASP A 71 9.26 -11.39 4.07
N THR A 72 9.50 -12.71 4.16
CA THR A 72 10.27 -13.48 3.18
C THR A 72 9.59 -13.58 1.81
N GLU A 73 8.27 -13.38 1.75
CA GLU A 73 7.48 -13.35 0.51
C GLU A 73 7.42 -11.93 -0.09
N GLY A 74 7.96 -10.93 0.60
CA GLY A 74 7.97 -9.55 0.17
C GLY A 74 6.66 -8.80 0.43
N ARG A 75 5.77 -9.34 1.26
CA ARG A 75 4.58 -8.66 1.79
C ARG A 75 5.00 -7.71 2.91
N ILE A 76 4.23 -6.65 3.10
CA ILE A 76 4.47 -5.68 4.17
C ILE A 76 3.53 -5.99 5.32
N GLY A 77 4.06 -6.08 6.52
CA GLY A 77 3.25 -6.18 7.72
C GLY A 77 4.01 -5.68 8.93
N TRP A 78 3.45 -5.90 10.11
CA TRP A 78 4.06 -5.44 11.35
C TRP A 78 4.37 -6.58 12.30
N ASP A 79 5.32 -6.38 13.19
CA ASP A 79 5.69 -7.32 14.24
C ASP A 79 6.09 -6.56 15.51
N TYR A 80 6.21 -7.24 16.63
CA TYR A 80 6.83 -6.62 17.81
C TYR A 80 8.33 -6.48 17.55
N ALA A 81 8.91 -5.36 17.97
CA ALA A 81 10.36 -5.27 18.03
C ALA A 81 10.85 -6.39 18.95
N GLU A 82 11.67 -7.29 18.43
CA GLU A 82 12.38 -8.25 19.27
C GLU A 82 13.33 -7.43 20.15
N GLU A 83 13.08 -7.42 21.46
CA GLU A 83 14.16 -7.08 22.40
C GLU A 83 15.25 -8.08 22.10
N ALA A 84 16.43 -7.61 21.67
CA ALA A 84 17.57 -8.45 21.33
C ALA A 84 17.70 -9.54 22.40
N VAL A 85 17.20 -10.74 22.08
CA VAL A 85 17.14 -11.83 23.04
C VAL A 85 18.59 -12.18 23.24
N THR A 86 19.14 -11.77 24.38
CA THR A 86 20.51 -12.12 24.74
C THR A 86 20.58 -13.63 24.66
N GLU A 87 21.51 -14.18 23.87
CA GLU A 87 21.61 -15.59 23.39
C GLU A 87 21.52 -16.69 24.48
N SER A 88 21.30 -16.34 25.74
CA SER A 88 21.26 -17.24 26.89
C SER A 88 19.88 -17.83 27.24
N GLN A 89 18.81 -17.62 26.45
CA GLN A 89 17.46 -18.13 26.77
C GLN A 89 16.70 -18.80 25.61
N THR A 90 17.31 -19.76 24.90
CA THR A 90 16.59 -20.53 23.86
C THR A 90 16.87 -22.03 23.95
N ALA A 91 16.23 -22.69 24.90
CA ALA A 91 16.06 -24.15 24.88
C ALA A 91 14.60 -24.59 24.72
N ASN A 92 13.62 -23.69 24.87
CA ASN A 92 12.18 -24.03 24.82
C ASN A 92 11.29 -22.93 24.23
N ALA A 93 11.85 -21.99 23.47
CA ALA A 93 10.99 -21.02 22.77
C ALA A 93 10.21 -21.78 21.67
N PRO A 94 8.89 -21.56 21.54
CA PRO A 94 8.16 -22.04 20.37
C PRO A 94 8.88 -21.55 19.12
N ASP A 95 8.84 -22.37 18.07
CA ASP A 95 9.41 -22.06 16.75
C ASP A 95 8.68 -20.83 16.20
N ILE A 96 9.14 -19.63 16.60
CA ILE A 96 8.69 -18.37 16.04
C ILE A 96 9.28 -18.38 14.64
N GLU A 97 8.43 -18.57 13.62
CA GLU A 97 8.83 -18.43 12.23
C GLU A 97 9.50 -17.07 12.05
N LEU A 98 10.82 -17.07 12.03
CA LEU A 98 11.61 -15.88 11.77
C LEU A 98 11.14 -15.29 10.44
N GLY A 99 10.55 -14.10 10.50
CA GLY A 99 10.11 -13.36 9.32
C GLY A 99 8.61 -13.37 9.05
N ALA A 100 7.77 -14.02 9.87
CA ALA A 100 6.33 -13.83 9.77
C ALA A 100 5.94 -12.39 10.18
N VAL A 101 5.05 -11.77 9.41
CA VAL A 101 4.48 -10.45 9.74
C VAL A 101 2.99 -10.58 10.06
N ARG A 102 2.48 -9.71 10.92
CA ARG A 102 1.06 -9.59 11.22
C ARG A 102 0.39 -8.68 10.22
N ASP A 103 -0.85 -9.06 9.86
CA ASP A 103 -1.69 -8.38 8.88
C ASP A 103 -0.94 -8.09 7.56
N PRO A 104 -0.37 -9.11 6.90
CA PRO A 104 0.39 -8.91 5.69
C PRO A 104 -0.48 -8.25 4.61
N VAL A 105 0.10 -7.27 3.93
CA VAL A 105 -0.46 -6.62 2.75
C VAL A 105 0.27 -7.14 1.52
N ASP A 106 -0.48 -7.80 0.65
CA ASP A 106 0.03 -8.31 -0.61
C ASP A 106 0.25 -7.17 -1.62
N PRO A 107 1.46 -7.04 -2.20
CA PRO A 107 1.66 -6.14 -3.33
C PRO A 107 0.82 -6.58 -4.52
N THR A 108 0.34 -5.61 -5.31
CA THR A 108 -0.36 -5.93 -6.56
C THR A 108 0.65 -6.45 -7.60
N PRO A 109 0.21 -7.18 -8.64
CA PRO A 109 1.12 -7.64 -9.70
C PRO A 109 1.86 -6.53 -10.46
N THR A 110 1.42 -5.28 -10.33
CA THR A 110 2.06 -4.11 -10.95
C THR A 110 2.83 -3.25 -9.94
N THR A 111 2.87 -3.66 -8.67
CA THR A 111 3.63 -2.98 -7.62
C THR A 111 5.11 -3.40 -7.68
N GLU A 112 5.99 -2.42 -7.82
CA GLU A 112 7.45 -2.59 -7.74
C GLU A 112 8.02 -1.62 -6.70
N PHE A 113 8.71 -2.15 -5.69
CA PHE A 113 9.38 -1.32 -4.68
C PHE A 113 10.73 -0.85 -5.21
N THR A 114 10.96 0.46 -5.25
CA THR A 114 12.12 1.06 -5.93
C THR A 114 13.10 1.73 -4.98
N GLY A 115 12.66 2.12 -3.78
CA GLY A 115 13.49 2.86 -2.84
C GLY A 115 13.11 2.61 -1.39
N TYR A 116 14.12 2.51 -0.54
CA TYR A 116 13.99 2.31 0.90
C TYR A 116 14.88 3.31 1.62
N GLN A 117 14.29 4.11 2.52
CA GLN A 117 15.03 4.98 3.40
C GLN A 117 14.55 4.83 4.84
N LEU A 118 15.51 4.83 5.76
CA LEU A 118 15.29 4.85 7.20
C LEU A 118 16.17 5.97 7.78
N ALA A 119 15.58 6.82 8.62
CA ALA A 119 16.14 8.10 9.02
C ALA A 119 16.54 8.96 7.80
N ASN A 120 17.85 9.05 7.51
CA ASN A 120 18.38 9.78 6.35
C ASN A 120 19.29 8.88 5.48
N ASP A 121 19.25 7.56 5.71
CA ASP A 121 20.10 6.60 5.02
C ASP A 121 19.27 5.75 4.07
N SER A 122 19.80 5.51 2.87
CA SER A 122 19.23 4.50 1.97
C SER A 122 19.63 3.12 2.47
N VAL A 123 18.64 2.25 2.65
CA VAL A 123 18.81 0.90 3.21
C VAL A 123 18.37 -0.15 2.19
N SER A 124 18.69 -1.41 2.44
CA SER A 124 18.16 -2.51 1.62
C SER A 124 16.73 -2.87 2.04
N LYS A 125 16.01 -3.63 1.20
CA LYS A 125 14.66 -4.11 1.53
C LYS A 125 14.60 -4.89 2.85
N SER A 126 15.60 -5.71 3.14
CA SER A 126 15.65 -6.52 4.36
C SER A 126 16.00 -5.71 5.61
N ASP A 127 16.70 -4.59 5.43
CA ASP A 127 17.11 -3.70 6.52
C ASP A 127 16.08 -2.58 6.76
N TRP A 128 15.05 -2.48 5.91
CA TRP A 128 13.97 -1.52 6.07
C TRP A 128 13.01 -1.98 7.18
N LEU A 129 13.33 -1.59 8.41
CA LEU A 129 12.61 -1.91 9.64
C LEU A 129 12.18 -0.60 10.31
N VAL A 130 10.91 -0.21 10.18
CA VAL A 130 10.41 1.06 10.72
C VAL A 130 9.85 0.85 12.12
N GLY A 131 10.50 1.38 13.14
CA GLY A 131 10.05 1.33 14.52
C GLY A 131 8.88 2.28 14.78
N PHE A 132 7.89 1.80 15.54
CA PHE A 132 6.84 2.59 16.16
C PHE A 132 6.89 2.37 17.67
N TYR A 133 6.78 3.46 18.43
CA TYR A 133 7.07 3.45 19.86
C TYR A 133 5.81 3.67 20.71
N PRO A 134 5.84 3.26 22.00
CA PRO A 134 4.70 3.40 22.91
C PRO A 134 4.21 4.84 23.14
N ASP A 135 5.09 5.82 22.98
CA ASP A 135 4.77 7.25 23.10
C ASP A 135 4.06 7.81 21.85
N GLY A 136 3.91 6.99 20.81
CA GLY A 136 3.27 7.34 19.55
C GLY A 136 4.22 7.93 18.50
N SER A 137 5.52 8.09 18.82
CA SER A 137 6.56 8.44 17.87
C SER A 137 6.94 7.26 16.97
N ALA A 138 7.73 7.51 15.94
CA ALA A 138 8.23 6.49 15.03
C ALA A 138 9.62 6.84 14.49
N ASP A 139 10.26 5.85 13.85
CA ASP A 139 11.37 6.13 12.96
C ASP A 139 10.89 6.92 11.75
N ARG A 140 11.69 7.88 11.31
CA ARG A 140 11.48 8.50 10.00
C ARG A 140 11.77 7.44 8.94
N ALA A 141 10.83 7.22 8.04
CA ALA A 141 11.02 6.26 6.97
C ALA A 141 10.28 6.67 5.71
N TYR A 142 10.86 6.29 4.57
CA TYR A 142 10.23 6.39 3.27
C TYR A 142 10.34 5.06 2.55
N LEU A 143 9.23 4.65 1.93
CA LEU A 143 9.18 3.51 1.03
C LEU A 143 8.62 3.98 -0.31
N GLU A 144 9.46 3.96 -1.33
CA GLU A 144 9.08 4.28 -2.70
C GLU A 144 8.65 3.02 -3.44
N PHE A 145 7.55 3.12 -4.16
CA PHE A 145 7.07 2.08 -5.04
C PHE A 145 6.40 2.66 -6.27
N THR A 146 6.49 1.93 -7.37
CA THR A 146 5.73 2.21 -8.58
C THR A 146 4.56 1.26 -8.68
N MET A 147 3.44 1.74 -9.22
CA MET A 147 2.25 0.94 -9.46
C MET A 147 1.51 1.53 -10.65
N ASP A 148 1.25 0.71 -11.67
CA ASP A 148 0.64 1.13 -12.93
C ASP A 148 1.35 2.34 -13.59
N GLY A 149 2.67 2.42 -13.45
CA GLY A 149 3.50 3.50 -13.99
C GLY A 149 3.45 4.82 -13.21
N GLN A 150 2.80 4.84 -12.04
CA GLN A 150 2.81 5.98 -11.12
C GLN A 150 3.70 5.66 -9.92
N THR A 151 4.52 6.64 -9.49
CA THR A 151 5.37 6.53 -8.29
C THR A 151 4.64 7.06 -7.07
N PHE A 152 4.73 6.31 -5.98
CA PHE A 152 4.18 6.65 -4.67
C PHE A 152 5.25 6.50 -3.61
N VAL A 153 5.09 7.24 -2.53
CA VAL A 153 5.90 7.13 -1.32
C VAL A 153 4.98 6.93 -0.13
N LEU A 154 5.20 5.87 0.64
CA LEU A 154 4.75 5.80 2.03
C LEU A 154 5.74 6.58 2.87
N ALA A 155 5.31 7.70 3.44
CA ALA A 155 6.10 8.53 4.34
C ALA A 155 5.63 8.35 5.79
N VAL A 156 6.57 8.15 6.71
CA VAL A 156 6.31 8.04 8.16
C VAL A 156 6.88 9.26 8.88
N ASN A 157 6.02 10.01 9.57
CA ASN A 157 6.43 11.17 10.36
C ASN A 157 6.98 10.71 11.72
N PRO A 158 8.23 11.08 12.08
CA PRO A 158 8.85 10.58 13.30
C PRO A 158 8.22 11.14 14.59
N GLU A 159 7.69 12.36 14.56
CA GLU A 159 7.15 13.02 15.76
C GLU A 159 5.75 12.51 16.12
N SER A 160 4.89 12.34 15.11
CA SER A 160 3.51 11.91 15.32
C SER A 160 3.32 10.41 15.15
N GLY A 161 4.27 9.71 14.53
CA GLY A 161 4.14 8.34 14.04
C GLY A 161 3.11 8.17 12.91
N SER A 162 2.53 9.25 12.38
CA SER A 162 1.52 9.15 11.32
C SER A 162 2.16 8.75 10.00
N SER A 163 1.50 7.86 9.25
CA SER A 163 1.91 7.45 7.92
C SER A 163 0.94 7.95 6.85
N ALA A 164 1.45 8.30 5.66
CA ALA A 164 0.64 8.65 4.50
C ALA A 164 1.30 8.14 3.21
N VAL A 165 0.47 7.72 2.25
CA VAL A 165 0.89 7.36 0.89
C VAL A 165 0.57 8.52 -0.03
N VAL A 166 1.62 9.15 -0.57
CA VAL A 166 1.52 10.29 -1.46
C VAL A 166 2.09 9.96 -2.84
N GLN A 167 1.52 10.54 -3.89
CA GLN A 167 2.05 10.39 -5.25
C GLN A 167 3.23 11.36 -5.42
N SER A 168 4.45 10.84 -5.27
CA SER A 168 5.70 11.61 -5.19
C SER A 168 6.89 10.68 -5.39
N THR A 169 8.09 11.25 -5.51
CA THR A 169 9.35 10.51 -5.27
C THR A 169 9.86 10.78 -3.84
N ILE A 170 10.82 9.98 -3.37
CA ILE A 170 11.47 10.21 -2.07
C ILE A 170 12.19 11.58 -2.05
N ASP A 171 12.90 11.92 -3.13
CA ASP A 171 13.66 13.17 -3.25
C ASP A 171 12.77 14.41 -3.04
N ASP A 172 11.52 14.35 -3.54
CA ASP A 172 10.54 15.43 -3.39
C ASP A 172 10.03 15.60 -1.94
N GLN A 173 10.04 14.52 -1.15
CA GLN A 173 9.54 14.55 0.23
C GLN A 173 10.52 15.23 1.19
N GLU A 174 11.83 15.09 0.93
CA GLU A 174 12.84 15.78 1.71
C GLU A 174 12.61 17.30 1.65
N GLU A 175 12.37 17.86 0.45
CA GLU A 175 12.20 19.32 0.26
C GLU A 175 10.94 19.88 0.96
N THR A 176 9.86 19.11 1.03
CA THR A 176 8.59 19.57 1.60
C THR A 176 8.63 19.64 3.13
N GLN A 177 9.36 18.73 3.78
CA GLN A 177 9.44 18.70 5.25
C GLN A 177 10.17 19.92 5.83
N TRP A 178 11.13 20.51 5.08
CA TRP A 178 11.79 21.76 5.47
C TRP A 178 10.85 22.97 5.50
N LYS A 179 9.77 22.97 4.69
CA LYS A 179 8.86 24.13 4.57
C LYS A 179 7.78 24.17 5.65
N ALA A 180 7.45 23.04 6.29
CA ALA A 180 6.40 22.99 7.31
C ALA A 180 6.89 23.32 8.74
N GLY A 181 8.20 23.20 9.00
CA GLY A 181 8.82 23.51 10.30
C GLY A 181 9.18 24.98 10.50
N GLU A 182 9.24 25.77 9.43
CA GLU A 182 9.51 27.21 9.50
C GLU A 182 8.21 27.97 9.78
N VAL A 183 7.65 27.74 10.97
CA VAL A 183 6.53 28.53 11.49
C VAL A 183 7.04 29.96 11.66
N GLU A 184 6.60 30.80 10.73
CA GLU A 184 6.61 32.25 10.78
C GLU A 184 6.19 32.71 12.18
N ARG A 185 7.17 32.94 13.05
CA ARG A 185 6.96 33.63 14.33
C ARG A 185 6.58 35.06 13.96
N ARG A 186 5.28 35.31 13.77
CA ARG A 186 4.74 36.67 13.79
C ARG A 186 5.03 37.23 15.17
N VAL A 187 6.10 38.01 15.23
CA VAL A 187 6.45 38.84 16.36
C VAL A 187 5.29 39.83 16.52
N GLY A 188 4.52 39.66 17.59
CA GLY A 188 3.61 40.66 18.12
C GLY A 188 4.31 41.47 19.20
#